data_AF-A0A183D7R1-F1
#
_entry.id   AF-A0A183D7R1-F1
#
_cell.length_a   1.000
_cell.length_b   1.000
_cell.length_c   1.000
_cell.angle_alpha   90.00
_cell.angle_beta   90.00
_cell.angle_gamma   90.00
#
_symmetry.space_group_name_H-M   'P 1'
#
loop_
_entity.id
_entity.type
_entity.pdbx_description
1 polymer ?
#
loop_
_entity_poly.entity_id
_entity_poly.type
_entity_poly.pdbx_seq_one_letter_code
_entity_poly.pdbx_strand_id
1 'polypeptide(L)'
;MRQSLAASHFTVVAESEFWIGYWGRHLKSAQYRTVKPYQKVNHYPGAFHMGRKDRLWQHINEMAVLWGADAYHLMPTTYVLPRDVKKLKVYLNGTPPRNVILKPVRLLTAYFDLFF
;
A
#
# COMPACT_ATOMS: atom_id res chain seq x y z
N MET A 1 4.16 5.70 21.65
CA MET A 1 4.06 4.22 21.62
C MET A 1 4.61 3.58 22.88
N ARG A 2 5.91 3.64 23.19
CA ARG A 2 6.45 3.04 24.43
C ARG A 2 5.75 3.53 25.70
N GLN A 3 5.53 4.84 25.81
CA GLN A 3 4.76 5.44 26.90
C GLN A 3 3.30 4.93 26.95
N SER A 4 2.63 4.84 25.80
CA SER A 4 1.25 4.34 25.70
C SER A 4 1.13 2.87 26.13
N LEU A 5 2.13 2.05 25.79
CA LEU A 5 2.20 0.64 26.20
C LEU A 5 2.41 0.52 27.72
N ALA A 6 3.34 1.30 28.28
CA ALA A 6 3.57 1.33 29.73
C ALA A 6 2.33 1.81 30.51
N ALA A 7 1.65 2.85 30.02
CA ALA A 7 0.40 3.35 30.60
C ALA A 7 -0.75 2.34 30.51
N SER A 8 -0.66 1.37 29.59
CA SER A 8 -1.63 0.29 29.41
C SER A 8 -1.17 -1.02 30.06
N HIS A 9 -0.20 -0.97 30.98
CA HIS A 9 0.34 -2.10 31.72
C HIS A 9 1.05 -3.18 30.88
N PHE A 10 1.55 -2.82 29.70
CA PHE A 10 2.41 -3.71 28.90
C PHE A 10 3.90 -3.49 29.22
N THR A 11 4.64 -4.60 29.31
CA THR A 11 6.11 -4.60 29.43
C THR A 11 6.75 -4.82 28.06
N VAL A 12 7.76 -4.03 27.72
CA VAL A 12 8.55 -4.24 26.50
C VAL A 12 9.60 -5.31 26.78
N VAL A 13 9.61 -6.37 25.98
CA VAL A 13 10.49 -7.53 26.09
C VAL A 13 11.33 -7.69 24.83
N ALA A 14 12.38 -8.52 24.88
CA ALA A 14 13.14 -8.87 23.69
C ALA A 14 12.31 -9.77 22.75
N GLU A 15 12.60 -9.75 21.45
CA GLU A 15 11.86 -10.55 20.45
C GLU A 15 11.99 -12.07 20.68
N SER A 16 13.08 -12.50 21.34
CA SER A 16 13.33 -13.89 21.72
C SER A 16 12.53 -14.35 22.94
N GLU A 17 11.91 -13.44 23.69
CA GLU A 17 11.15 -13.75 24.90
C GLU A 17 9.67 -13.99 24.59
N PHE A 18 8.91 -14.40 25.61
CA PHE A 18 7.46 -14.53 25.48
C PHE A 18 6.81 -13.17 25.28
N TRP A 19 6.03 -13.02 24.21
CA TRP A 19 5.31 -11.79 23.89
C TRP A 19 3.87 -12.09 23.44
N ILE A 20 2.97 -11.14 23.72
CA ILE A 20 1.56 -11.18 23.31
C ILE A 20 1.21 -10.12 22.24
N GLY A 21 2.01 -9.06 22.13
CA GLY A 21 1.86 -8.01 21.12
C GLY A 21 3.18 -7.64 20.48
N TYR A 22 3.18 -7.47 19.16
CA TYR A 22 4.29 -6.95 18.38
C TYR A 22 3.86 -5.64 17.71
N TRP A 23 4.62 -4.58 17.98
CA TRP A 23 4.45 -3.30 17.32
C TRP A 23 5.77 -2.87 16.69
N GLY A 24 5.89 -3.04 15.38
CA GLY A 24 7.17 -2.86 14.71
C GLY A 24 7.04 -2.73 13.20
N ARG A 25 8.03 -3.24 12.47
CA ARG A 25 8.04 -3.22 11.00
C ARG A 25 7.13 -4.32 10.46
N HIS A 26 6.80 -4.24 9.17
CA HIS A 26 6.11 -5.35 8.51
C HIS A 26 6.89 -6.65 8.65
N LEU A 27 6.22 -7.68 9.15
CA LEU A 27 6.75 -9.04 9.14
C LEU A 27 6.82 -9.57 7.70
N LYS A 28 7.81 -10.43 7.43
CA LYS A 28 7.85 -11.19 6.18
C LYS A 28 6.76 -12.26 6.17
N SER A 29 6.33 -12.69 4.99
CA SER A 29 5.25 -13.68 4.84
C SER A 29 5.49 -14.97 5.62
N ALA A 30 6.74 -15.42 5.74
CA ALA A 30 7.08 -16.61 6.53
C ALA A 30 6.89 -16.38 8.05
N GLN A 31 7.19 -15.18 8.55
CA GLN A 31 7.07 -14.84 9.97
C GLN A 31 5.60 -14.76 10.43
N TYR A 32 4.67 -14.39 9.56
CA TYR A 32 3.24 -14.44 9.90
C TYR A 32 2.77 -15.86 10.23
N ARG A 33 3.38 -16.90 9.65
CA ARG A 33 3.03 -18.30 9.92
C ARG A 33 3.48 -18.77 11.30
N THR A 34 4.43 -18.08 11.92
CA THR A 34 4.95 -18.43 13.25
C THR A 34 4.16 -17.76 14.38
N VAL A 35 3.33 -16.76 14.06
CA VAL A 35 2.49 -16.03 15.02
C VAL A 35 1.46 -16.98 15.62
N LYS A 36 1.39 -17.05 16.95
CA LYS A 36 0.44 -17.89 17.68
C LYS A 36 -0.95 -17.24 17.77
N PRO A 37 -2.04 -17.99 17.98
CA PRO A 37 -3.40 -17.44 18.02
C PRO A 37 -3.63 -16.32 19.05
N TYR A 38 -2.89 -16.36 20.17
CA TYR A 38 -2.95 -15.35 21.23
C TYR A 38 -2.06 -14.12 20.96
N GLN A 39 -1.17 -14.19 19.97
CA GLN A 39 -0.26 -13.10 19.63
C GLN A 39 -0.92 -12.12 18.66
N LYS A 40 -0.69 -10.83 18.89
CA LYS A 40 -1.20 -9.75 18.05
C LYS A 40 -0.05 -9.00 17.39
N VAL A 41 -0.21 -8.68 16.12
CA VAL A 41 0.74 -7.91 15.32
C VAL A 41 0.02 -6.68 14.77
N ASN A 42 0.68 -5.52 14.77
CA ASN A 42 0.06 -4.26 14.34
C ASN A 42 -0.05 -4.09 12.81
N HIS A 43 0.44 -5.07 12.03
CA HIS A 43 0.41 -5.04 10.57
C HIS A 43 -0.28 -6.28 10.01
N TYR A 44 -1.27 -6.07 9.13
CA TYR A 44 -1.87 -7.16 8.37
C TYR A 44 -0.94 -7.69 7.28
N PRO A 45 -0.90 -9.03 7.06
CA PRO A 45 -0.22 -9.58 5.89
C PRO A 45 -0.89 -9.04 4.62
N GLY A 46 -0.09 -8.59 3.66
CA GLY A 46 -0.62 -8.04 2.40
C GLY A 46 -1.14 -6.60 2.48
N ALA A 47 -1.07 -5.92 3.63
CA ALA A 47 -1.54 -4.53 3.76
C ALA A 47 -0.93 -3.55 2.73
N PHE A 48 0.24 -3.89 2.16
CA PHE A 48 0.87 -3.11 1.09
C PHE A 48 0.05 -3.08 -0.21
N HIS A 49 -0.92 -3.97 -0.41
CA HIS A 49 -1.85 -3.90 -1.55
C HIS A 49 -2.76 -2.67 -1.48
N MET A 50 -3.10 -2.21 -0.28
CA MET A 50 -3.87 -0.98 -0.06
C MET A 50 -2.96 0.23 0.18
N GLY A 51 -1.86 0.03 0.93
CA GLY A 51 -0.97 1.14 1.31
C GLY A 51 -0.06 1.66 0.18
N ARG A 52 0.15 0.89 -0.89
CA ARG A 52 0.94 1.32 -2.05
C ARG A 52 0.04 1.79 -3.18
N LYS A 53 0.31 2.99 -3.69
CA LYS A 53 -0.48 3.65 -4.73
C LYS A 53 -0.58 2.82 -6.02
N ASP A 54 0.52 2.25 -6.48
CA ASP A 54 0.56 1.39 -7.68
C ASP A 54 -0.33 0.15 -7.56
N ARG A 55 -0.34 -0.49 -6.38
CA ARG A 55 -1.17 -1.67 -6.10
C ARG A 55 -2.62 -1.30 -5.85
N LEU A 56 -2.86 -0.21 -5.15
CA LEU A 56 -4.19 0.32 -4.91
C LEU A 56 -4.89 0.64 -6.23
N TRP A 57 -4.22 1.34 -7.14
CA TRP A 57 -4.75 1.61 -8.48
C TRP A 57 -5.05 0.34 -9.27
N GLN A 58 -4.16 -0.65 -9.25
CA GLN A 58 -4.39 -1.92 -9.96
C GLN A 58 -5.68 -2.60 -9.51
N HIS A 59 -5.90 -2.65 -8.20
CA HIS A 59 -7.10 -3.26 -7.61
C HIS A 59 -8.36 -2.45 -7.92
N ILE A 60 -8.32 -1.12 -7.79
CA ILE A 60 -9.45 -0.25 -8.12
C ILE A 60 -9.80 -0.36 -9.60
N ASN A 61 -8.80 -0.33 -10.49
CA ASN A 61 -9.00 -0.45 -11.92
C ASN A 61 -9.54 -1.82 -12.32
N GLU A 62 -9.06 -2.91 -11.72
CA GLU A 62 -9.61 -4.25 -11.93
C GLU A 62 -11.10 -4.30 -11.56
N MET A 63 -11.47 -3.77 -10.40
CA MET A 63 -12.86 -3.74 -9.98
C MET A 63 -13.73 -2.81 -10.84
N ALA A 64 -13.19 -1.67 -11.30
CA ALA A 64 -13.88 -0.78 -12.22
C ALA A 64 -14.17 -1.44 -13.58
N VAL A 65 -13.25 -2.29 -14.07
CA VAL A 65 -13.46 -3.06 -15.30
C VAL A 65 -14.53 -4.13 -15.12
N LEU A 66 -14.56 -4.79 -13.95
CA LEU A 66 -15.52 -5.87 -13.67
C LEU A 66 -16.93 -5.37 -13.36
N TRP A 67 -17.05 -4.26 -12.64
CA TRP A 67 -18.32 -3.82 -12.02
C TRP A 67 -18.77 -2.43 -12.48
N GLY A 68 -18.04 -1.83 -13.42
CA GLY A 68 -18.34 -0.50 -13.94
C GLY A 68 -17.62 0.61 -13.18
N ALA A 69 -17.40 1.73 -13.87
CA ALA A 69 -16.64 2.85 -13.35
C ALA A 69 -17.39 3.62 -12.24
N ASP A 70 -18.73 3.66 -12.27
CA ASP A 70 -19.52 4.52 -11.37
C ASP A 70 -19.29 4.20 -9.88
N ALA A 71 -19.16 2.91 -9.54
CA ALA A 71 -18.90 2.47 -8.16
C ALA A 71 -17.41 2.52 -7.77
N TYR A 72 -16.50 2.60 -8.76
CA TYR A 72 -15.05 2.47 -8.56
C TYR A 72 -14.25 3.70 -9.02
N HIS A 73 -14.92 4.82 -9.27
CA HIS A 73 -14.30 6.13 -9.54
C HIS A 73 -13.76 6.80 -8.26
N LEU A 74 -13.14 6.02 -7.39
CA LEU A 74 -12.63 6.44 -6.07
C LEU A 74 -11.25 7.09 -6.16
N MET A 75 -10.52 6.82 -7.24
CA MET A 75 -9.16 7.28 -7.45
C MET A 75 -9.01 7.82 -8.89
N PRO A 76 -8.29 8.93 -9.07
CA PRO A 76 -7.95 9.44 -10.38
C PRO A 76 -7.20 8.41 -11.24
N THR A 77 -7.44 8.42 -12.54
CA THR A 77 -6.78 7.49 -13.48
C THR A 77 -5.28 7.53 -13.32
N THR A 78 -4.69 6.39 -12.99
CA THR A 78 -3.26 6.29 -12.69
C THR A 78 -2.53 5.46 -13.75
N TYR A 79 -1.35 5.89 -14.14
CA TYR A 79 -0.48 5.13 -15.05
C TYR A 79 0.73 4.63 -14.27
N VAL A 80 0.89 3.31 -14.18
CA VAL A 80 2.02 2.69 -13.46
C VAL A 80 3.18 2.49 -14.44
N LEU A 81 4.28 3.19 -14.20
CA LEU A 81 5.45 3.12 -15.09
C LEU A 81 6.43 2.03 -14.67
N PRO A 82 7.14 1.39 -15.62
CA PRO A 82 7.16 1.67 -17.07
C PRO A 82 6.00 1.03 -17.86
N ARG A 83 5.19 0.18 -17.24
CA ARG A 83 4.18 -0.66 -17.90
C ARG A 83 3.19 0.15 -18.74
N ASP A 84 2.66 1.24 -18.20
CA ASP A 84 1.58 2.01 -18.82
C ASP A 84 2.08 3.23 -19.62
N VAL A 85 3.37 3.29 -19.98
CA VAL A 85 3.98 4.45 -20.67
C VAL A 85 3.32 4.77 -22.01
N LYS A 86 2.89 3.76 -22.77
CA LYS A 86 2.21 3.96 -24.06
C LYS A 86 0.85 4.64 -23.86
N LYS A 87 0.08 4.21 -22.86
CA LYS A 87 -1.23 4.80 -22.51
C LYS A 87 -1.06 6.24 -22.02
N LEU A 88 -0.04 6.49 -21.19
CA LEU A 88 0.29 7.83 -20.74
C LEU A 88 0.60 8.77 -21.93
N LYS A 89 1.42 8.32 -22.90
CA LYS A 89 1.74 9.11 -24.10
C LYS A 89 0.49 9.45 -24.91
N VAL A 90 -0.39 8.47 -25.13
CA VAL A 90 -1.67 8.70 -25.83
C VAL A 90 -2.50 9.74 -25.08
N TYR A 91 -2.57 9.64 -23.75
CA TYR A 91 -3.32 10.58 -22.93
C TYR A 91 -2.75 12.01 -23.00
N LEU A 92 -1.42 12.16 -22.91
CA LEU A 92 -0.73 13.45 -22.95
C LEU A 92 -0.83 14.14 -24.33
N ASN A 93 -0.88 13.35 -25.41
CA ASN A 93 -1.06 13.87 -26.77
C ASN A 93 -2.52 14.26 -27.08
N GLY A 94 -3.44 14.10 -26.13
CA GLY A 94 -4.83 14.53 -26.30
C GLY A 94 -4.97 16.05 -26.41
N THR A 95 -6.02 16.49 -27.09
CA THR A 95 -6.41 17.90 -27.19
C THR A 95 -7.71 18.11 -26.39
N PRO A 96 -7.80 19.11 -25.50
CA PRO A 96 -6.77 20.07 -25.10
C PRO A 96 -5.61 19.41 -24.33
N PRO A 97 -4.46 20.11 -24.17
CA PRO A 97 -3.33 19.62 -23.41
C PRO A 97 -3.73 19.20 -22.00
N ARG A 98 -3.20 18.07 -21.54
CA ARG A 98 -3.57 17.47 -20.25
C ARG A 98 -2.36 17.45 -19.32
N ASN A 99 -2.60 17.77 -18.05
CA ASN A 99 -1.56 17.85 -17.03
C ASN A 99 -1.53 16.59 -16.18
N VAL A 100 -0.35 16.16 -15.74
CA VAL A 100 -0.18 14.93 -14.96
C VAL A 100 0.73 15.16 -13.76
N ILE A 101 0.41 14.56 -12.61
CA ILE A 101 1.23 14.67 -11.39
C ILE A 101 2.09 13.42 -11.24
N LEU A 102 3.41 13.53 -11.38
CA LEU A 102 4.36 12.44 -11.18
C LEU A 102 4.66 12.23 -9.68
N LYS A 103 4.53 11.01 -9.15
CA LYS A 103 4.83 10.66 -7.76
C LYS A 103 5.70 9.40 -7.70
N PRO A 104 6.62 9.26 -6.74
CA PRO A 104 7.35 8.00 -6.54
C PRO A 104 6.47 6.92 -5.88
N VAL A 105 6.63 5.67 -6.31
CA VAL A 105 6.00 4.45 -5.74
C VAL A 105 6.60 4.12 -4.37
N ARG A 106 7.88 4.44 -4.15
CA ARG A 106 8.60 4.27 -2.88
C ARG A 106 9.65 5.36 -2.71
N LEU A 107 9.79 5.92 -1.51
CA LEU A 107 10.84 6.92 -1.16
C LEU A 107 12.29 6.42 -1.38
N LEU A 108 12.52 5.15 -1.72
CA LEU A 108 13.85 4.54 -1.87
C LEU A 108 14.06 3.76 -3.18
N THR A 109 13.14 3.81 -4.14
CA THR A 109 13.33 3.20 -5.47
C THR A 109 12.52 3.98 -6.51
N ALA A 110 13.20 4.52 -7.52
CA ALA A 110 12.62 5.34 -8.57
C ALA A 110 11.70 4.51 -9.49
N TYR A 111 10.45 4.37 -9.10
CA TYR A 111 9.35 4.00 -9.98
C TYR A 111 8.26 5.04 -9.79
N PHE A 112 7.66 5.53 -10.87
CA PHE A 112 6.79 6.69 -10.85
C PHE A 112 5.33 6.29 -11.16
N ASP A 113 4.39 6.77 -10.34
CA ASP A 113 2.94 6.70 -10.55
C ASP A 113 2.41 8.11 -10.84
N LEU A 114 1.52 8.25 -11.82
CA LEU A 114 0.89 9.54 -12.15
C LEU A 114 -0.56 9.65 -11.66
N PHE A 115 -0.94 10.81 -11.12
CA PHE A 115 -2.31 11.14 -10.69
C PHE A 115 -2.92 12.26 -11.53
N PHE A 116 -4.27 12.27 -11.64
CA PHE A 116 -5.08 13.48 -11.88
C PHE A 116 -5.68 13.99 -10.57
#